data_AF-A0A9W6JCH3-F1
#
_entry.id   AF-A0A9W6JCH3-F1
#
_cell.length_a   1.000
_cell.length_b   1.000
_cell.length_c   1.000
_cell.angle_alpha   90.00
_cell.angle_beta   90.00
_cell.angle_gamma   90.00
#
_symmetry.space_group_name_H-M   'P 1'
#
loop_
_entity.id
_entity.type
_entity.pdbx_description
1 polymer ?
#
loop_
_entity_poly.entity_id
_entity_poly.type
_entity_poly.pdbx_seq_one_letter_code
_entity_poly.pdbx_strand_id
1 'polypeptide(L)'
;MTRDTIGFDSLQDAGPLSASGLLGRRFRLWRGGDGRRQVFSVYAADEAPDYPAAIAIAVRMEGMRRIPVWTGPAGAKARSAAMATGAQEIHLRILPETDSGALAPL
;
A
#
# COMPACT_ATOMS: atom_id res chain seq x y z
N MET A 1 -16.76 -3.22 23.67
CA MET A 1 -17.05 -1.96 22.95
C MET A 1 -16.34 -2.02 21.62
N THR A 2 -16.96 -2.70 20.66
CA THR A 2 -16.56 -2.78 19.26
C THR A 2 -17.20 -1.61 18.53
N ARG A 3 -16.36 -0.69 18.04
CA ARG A 3 -16.74 0.18 16.92
C ARG A 3 -15.84 -0.18 15.76
N ASP A 4 -16.38 -1.03 14.91
CA ASP A 4 -16.07 -1.06 13.50
C ASP A 4 -16.03 0.38 12.99
N THR A 5 -14.87 0.79 12.52
CA THR A 5 -14.80 1.88 11.55
C THR A 5 -14.08 1.30 10.36
N ILE A 6 -14.86 0.64 9.51
CA ILE A 6 -14.59 0.54 8.07
C ILE A 6 -14.64 1.98 7.56
N GLY A 7 -13.60 2.75 7.88
CA GLY A 7 -13.27 3.93 7.13
C GLY A 7 -12.48 3.43 5.95
N PHE A 8 -13.12 3.25 4.80
CA PHE A 8 -12.43 3.49 3.54
C PHE A 8 -12.09 4.99 3.53
N ASP A 9 -11.16 5.39 4.39
CA ASP A 9 -10.48 6.66 4.28
C ASP A 9 -9.90 6.63 2.87
N SER A 10 -10.43 7.48 1.99
CA SER A 10 -10.56 7.21 0.56
C SER A 10 -9.20 7.06 -0.12
N LEU A 11 -8.60 5.88 -0.04
CA LEU A 11 -7.36 5.58 -0.72
C LEU A 11 -7.65 5.57 -2.21
N GLN A 12 -7.19 6.63 -2.87
CA GLN A 12 -7.34 6.79 -4.30
C GLN A 12 -6.05 6.41 -4.99
N ASP A 13 -6.14 5.56 -6.00
CA ASP A 13 -5.02 5.25 -6.88
C ASP A 13 -4.60 6.54 -7.61
N ALA A 14 -3.38 7.01 -7.32
CA ALA A 14 -2.82 8.25 -7.88
C ALA A 14 -1.83 7.97 -9.03
N GLY A 15 -1.85 6.75 -9.57
CA GLY A 15 -1.05 6.35 -10.72
C GLY A 15 0.31 5.74 -10.36
N PRO A 16 1.09 5.34 -11.38
CA PRO A 16 2.46 4.88 -11.18
C PRO A 16 3.35 6.04 -10.70
N LEU A 17 4.47 5.71 -10.06
CA LEU A 17 5.56 6.67 -9.91
C LEU A 17 6.00 7.13 -11.31
N SER A 18 6.21 8.43 -11.53
CA SER A 18 6.69 8.98 -12.80
C SER A 18 8.11 8.52 -13.11
N ALA A 19 8.24 7.26 -13.51
CA ALA A 19 9.49 6.57 -13.82
C ALA A 19 9.20 5.53 -14.92
N SER A 20 10.14 5.36 -15.84
CA SER A 20 10.02 4.40 -16.94
C SER A 20 10.37 2.97 -16.52
N GLY A 21 9.87 1.98 -17.26
CA GLY A 21 10.26 0.59 -17.13
C GLY A 21 9.90 -0.07 -15.79
N LEU A 22 10.85 -0.77 -15.18
CA LEU A 22 10.65 -1.56 -13.97
C LEU A 22 10.22 -0.71 -12.77
N LEU A 23 10.69 0.53 -12.66
CA LEU A 23 10.35 1.41 -11.54
C LEU A 23 8.87 1.81 -11.54
N GLY A 24 8.29 2.07 -12.72
CA GLY A 24 6.85 2.37 -12.86
C GLY A 24 5.95 1.16 -12.54
N ARG A 25 6.49 -0.07 -12.61
CA ARG A 25 5.79 -1.29 -12.17
C ARG A 25 5.97 -1.56 -10.68
N ARG A 26 7.14 -1.23 -10.15
CA ARG A 26 7.53 -1.54 -8.77
C ARG A 26 6.94 -0.57 -7.75
N PHE A 27 6.56 0.63 -8.17
CA PHE A 27 6.03 1.66 -7.28
C PHE A 27 4.70 2.24 -7.75
N ARG A 28 3.78 2.42 -6.81
CA ARG A 28 2.47 3.05 -7.01
C ARG A 28 2.28 4.20 -6.05
N LEU A 29 1.60 5.25 -6.50
CA LEU A 29 1.17 6.35 -5.65
C LEU A 29 -0.26 6.10 -5.18
N TRP A 30 -0.49 6.25 -3.88
CA TRP A 30 -1.83 6.31 -3.31
C TRP A 30 -2.04 7.66 -2.64
N ARG A 31 -3.26 8.19 -2.74
CA ARG A 31 -3.66 9.41 -2.04
C ARG A 31 -4.56 9.05 -0.86
N GLY A 32 -4.16 9.44 0.34
CA GLY A 32 -4.98 9.26 1.56
C GLY A 32 -6.05 10.33 1.70
N GLY A 33 -6.83 10.26 2.79
CA GLY A 33 -7.87 11.25 3.12
C GLY A 33 -7.33 12.67 3.36
N ASP A 34 -6.04 12.78 3.73
CA ASP A 34 -5.32 14.05 3.87
C ASP A 34 -4.95 14.71 2.52
N GLY A 35 -5.28 14.05 1.40
CA GLY A 35 -4.97 14.51 0.06
C GLY A 35 -3.49 14.37 -0.32
N ARG A 36 -2.62 13.85 0.54
CA ARG A 36 -1.19 13.67 0.22
C ARG A 36 -0.96 12.38 -0.55
N ARG A 37 -0.08 12.44 -1.55
CA ARG A 37 0.37 11.25 -2.30
C ARG A 37 1.52 10.59 -1.55
N GLN A 38 1.45 9.28 -1.42
CA GLN A 38 2.46 8.47 -0.77
C GLN A 38 2.90 7.34 -1.69
N VAL A 39 4.19 7.02 -1.68
CA VAL A 39 4.77 5.95 -2.49
C VAL A 39 4.61 4.62 -1.77
N PHE A 40 4.15 3.62 -2.51
CA PHE A 40 4.10 2.23 -2.08
C PHE A 40 4.90 1.36 -3.05
N SER A 41 5.60 0.38 -2.51
CA SER A 41 6.20 -0.71 -3.28
C SER A 41 5.12 -1.76 -3.61
N VAL A 42 5.06 -2.22 -4.86
CA VAL A 42 4.08 -3.18 -5.36
C VAL A 42 4.69 -4.58 -5.42
N TYR A 43 4.01 -5.56 -4.85
CA TYR A 43 4.38 -6.98 -4.91
C TYR A 43 3.16 -7.81 -5.33
N ALA A 44 3.39 -8.95 -5.97
CA ALA A 44 2.37 -10.00 -6.03
C ALA A 44 2.00 -10.42 -4.60
N ALA A 45 0.75 -10.85 -4.40
CA ALA A 45 0.22 -11.13 -3.06
C ALA A 45 1.00 -12.24 -2.31
N ASP A 46 1.58 -13.19 -3.03
CA ASP A 46 2.40 -14.30 -2.52
C ASP A 46 3.89 -13.95 -2.37
N GLU A 47 4.36 -12.90 -3.03
CA GLU A 47 5.76 -12.45 -3.00
C GLU A 47 6.01 -11.29 -2.02
N ALA A 48 4.97 -10.79 -1.36
CA ALA A 48 5.09 -9.64 -0.48
C ALA A 48 5.96 -9.94 0.76
N PRO A 49 7.06 -9.20 0.96
CA PRO A 49 7.96 -9.42 2.08
C PRO A 49 7.30 -9.03 3.40
N ASP A 50 7.78 -9.64 4.47
CA ASP A 50 7.36 -9.33 5.83
C ASP A 50 8.23 -8.21 6.40
N TYR A 51 7.79 -6.95 6.20
CA TYR A 51 8.43 -5.78 6.79
C TYR A 51 7.61 -5.32 8.01
N PRO A 52 8.06 -5.58 9.24
CA PRO A 52 7.27 -5.28 10.45
C PRO A 52 6.92 -3.80 10.60
N ALA A 53 7.78 -2.90 10.11
CA ALA A 53 7.58 -1.45 10.13
C ALA A 53 6.76 -0.92 8.94
N ALA A 54 6.18 -1.80 8.12
CA ALA A 54 5.37 -1.42 6.97
C ALA A 54 3.87 -1.58 7.20
N ILE A 55 3.11 -0.67 6.59
CA ILE A 55 1.68 -0.84 6.35
C ILE A 55 1.49 -1.44 4.97
N ALA A 56 0.51 -2.33 4.87
CA ALA A 56 0.09 -2.99 3.65
C ALA A 56 -1.30 -2.53 3.20
N ILE A 57 -1.47 -2.49 1.88
CA ILE A 57 -2.77 -2.43 1.20
C ILE A 57 -2.89 -3.70 0.37
N ALA A 58 -3.92 -4.50 0.57
CA ALA A 58 -4.26 -5.56 -0.36
C ALA A 58 -5.10 -4.96 -1.49
N VAL A 59 -4.71 -5.24 -2.73
CA VAL A 59 -5.29 -4.60 -3.92
C VAL A 59 -5.79 -5.64 -4.90
N ARG A 60 -7.08 -5.51 -5.24
CA ARG A 60 -7.71 -6.27 -6.31
C ARG A 60 -7.66 -5.49 -7.61
N MET A 61 -7.41 -6.20 -8.70
CA MET A 61 -7.43 -5.67 -10.05
C MET A 61 -8.84 -5.82 -10.64
N GLU A 62 -9.39 -4.72 -11.13
CA GLU A 62 -10.65 -4.68 -11.90
C GLU A 62 -10.34 -4.06 -13.27
N GLY A 63 -10.00 -4.91 -14.25
CA GLY A 63 -9.43 -4.47 -15.52
C GLY A 63 -8.08 -3.76 -15.29
N MET A 64 -8.01 -2.48 -15.67
CA MET A 64 -6.82 -1.65 -15.43
C MET A 64 -6.84 -0.91 -14.08
N ARG A 65 -7.94 -1.02 -13.32
CA ARG A 65 -8.13 -0.30 -12.06
C ARG A 65 -7.62 -1.12 -10.89
N ARG A 66 -6.97 -0.44 -9.94
CA ARG A 66 -6.54 -0.99 -8.65
C ARG A 66 -7.54 -0.59 -7.57
N ILE A 67 -8.17 -1.57 -6.95
CA ILE A 67 -9.17 -1.35 -5.90
C ILE A 67 -8.58 -1.79 -4.56
N PRO A 68 -8.38 -0.89 -3.60
CA PRO A 68 -7.94 -1.27 -2.27
C PRO A 68 -9.10 -2.01 -1.58
N VAL A 69 -8.85 -3.24 -1.16
CA VAL A 69 -9.87 -4.10 -0.53
C VAL A 69 -9.58 -4.35 0.96
N TRP A 70 -8.37 -4.03 1.41
CA TRP A 70 -7.97 -4.14 2.80
C TRP A 70 -6.74 -3.27 3.09
N THR A 71 -6.61 -2.77 4.33
CA THR A 71 -5.43 -2.07 4.84
C THR A 71 -5.07 -2.55 6.24
N GLY A 72 -3.79 -2.57 6.57
CA GLY A 72 -3.34 -2.96 7.90
C GLY A 72 -1.85 -3.30 7.98
N PRO A 73 -1.42 -4.07 9.00
CA PRO A 73 -0.03 -4.49 9.15
C PRO A 73 0.44 -5.37 7.99
N ALA A 74 1.71 -5.23 7.57
CA ALA A 74 2.31 -6.12 6.57
C ALA A 74 2.46 -7.57 7.06
N GLY A 75 3.05 -8.42 6.21
CA GLY A 75 3.37 -9.81 6.56
C GLY A 75 2.17 -10.76 6.45
N ALA A 76 2.11 -11.72 7.38
CA ALA A 76 1.12 -12.80 7.33
C ALA A 76 -0.34 -12.30 7.29
N LYS A 77 -0.66 -11.24 8.05
CA LYS A 77 -2.02 -10.65 8.07
C LYS A 77 -2.43 -10.12 6.69
N ALA A 78 -1.53 -9.40 6.02
CA ALA A 78 -1.77 -8.87 4.69
C ALA A 78 -1.97 -9.99 3.65
N ARG A 79 -1.17 -11.07 3.72
CA ARG A 79 -1.32 -12.23 2.83
C ARG A 79 -2.65 -12.95 3.05
N SER A 80 -3.04 -13.21 4.30
CA SER A 80 -4.34 -13.79 4.62
C SER A 80 -5.50 -12.93 4.12
N ALA A 81 -5.41 -11.60 4.30
CA ALA A 81 -6.41 -10.67 3.80
C ALA A 81 -6.47 -10.65 2.27
N ALA A 82 -5.32 -10.70 1.60
CA ALA A 82 -5.26 -10.77 0.14
C ALA A 82 -5.93 -12.03 -0.40
N MET A 83 -5.65 -13.19 0.20
CA MET A 83 -6.32 -14.45 -0.15
C MET A 83 -7.83 -14.39 0.07
N ALA A 84 -8.27 -13.90 1.23
CA ALA A 84 -9.69 -13.83 1.58
C ALA A 84 -10.50 -12.87 0.68
N THR A 85 -9.86 -11.84 0.14
CA THR A 85 -10.52 -10.82 -0.69
C THR A 85 -10.31 -11.01 -2.19
N GLY A 86 -9.50 -12.01 -2.58
CA GLY A 86 -9.07 -12.21 -3.96
C GLY A 86 -8.23 -11.05 -4.49
N ALA A 87 -7.41 -10.42 -3.64
CA ALA A 87 -6.45 -9.41 -4.07
C ALA A 87 -5.25 -10.08 -4.77
N GLN A 88 -4.76 -9.45 -5.84
CA GLN A 88 -3.61 -9.92 -6.62
C GLN A 88 -2.30 -9.26 -6.19
N GLU A 89 -2.38 -8.04 -5.66
CA GLU A 89 -1.23 -7.23 -5.29
C GLU A 89 -1.26 -6.89 -3.79
N ILE A 90 -0.08 -6.78 -3.18
CA ILE A 90 0.11 -6.15 -1.87
C ILE A 90 1.04 -4.95 -2.06
N HIS A 91 0.57 -3.79 -1.63
CA HIS A 91 1.32 -2.55 -1.68
C HIS A 91 1.85 -2.20 -0.29
N LEU A 92 3.16 -2.01 -0.17
CA LEU A 92 3.82 -1.74 1.11
C LEU A 92 4.37 -0.32 1.17
N ARG A 93 4.14 0.35 2.30
CA ARG A 93 4.81 1.61 2.67
C ARG A 93 5.41 1.46 4.05
N ILE A 94 6.70 1.78 4.17
CA ILE A 94 7.36 1.87 5.47
C ILE A 94 6.92 3.18 6.13
N LEU A 95 6.45 3.09 7.37
CA LEU A 95 6.16 4.26 8.17
C LEU A 95 7.44 4.71 8.86
N PRO A 96 7.84 5.99 8.74
CA PRO A 96 8.87 6.50 9.62
C PRO A 96 8.30 6.60 11.04
N GLU A 97 9.12 6.34 12.05
CA GLU A 97 8.72 6.45 13.47
C GLU A 97 8.33 7.90 13.84
N THR A 98 8.90 8.87 13.13
CA THR A 98 8.63 10.31 13.26
C THR A 98 8.65 10.97 11.88
N ASP A 99 8.02 12.14 11.74
CA ASP A 99 8.17 12.95 10.53
C ASP A 99 9.66 13.21 10.29
N SER A 100 10.20 12.54 9.29
CA SER A 100 11.59 12.72 8.90
C SER A 100 11.64 14.02 8.14
N GLY A 101 12.24 15.05 8.75
CA GLY A 101 12.63 16.26 8.05
C GLY A 101 13.61 15.95 6.91
N ALA A 102 14.20 16.98 6.31
CA ALA A 102 15.25 16.74 5.33
C ALA A 102 16.34 15.85 5.94
N LEU A 103 16.66 14.74 5.26
CA LEU A 103 17.85 13.97 5.58
C LEU A 103 19.05 14.89 5.38
N ALA A 104 19.76 15.22 6.46
CA ALA A 104 21.05 15.88 6.33
C ALA A 104 22.02 14.85 5.72
N PRO A 105 22.79 15.22 4.68
CA PRO A 105 23.92 14.40 4.29
C PRO A 105 24.87 14.27 5.50
N LEU A 106 25.34 13.05 5.75
CA LEU A 106 26.43 12.80 6.68
C LEU A 106 27.71 13.46 6.18
#